data_AF-A0A067CLB2-F1
#
_entry.id   AF-A0A067CLB2-F1
#
_cell.length_a   1.000
_cell.length_b   1.000
_cell.length_c   1.000
_cell.angle_alpha   90.00
_cell.angle_beta   90.00
_cell.angle_gamma   90.00
#
_symmetry.space_group_name_H-M   'P 1'
#
loop_
_entity.id
_entity.type
_entity.pdbx_description
1 polymer ?
#
loop_
_entity_poly.entity_id
_entity_poly.type
_entity_poly.pdbx_seq_one_letter_code
_entity_poly.pdbx_strand_id
1 'polypeptide(L)'
;MASGSEKTQVLEKSAKVQSSEVLRRLCLNLSEFLLVAIFVSCVALLYSTGLWTRQVTRVSLPSNDWSLVDANCSLSSAGFSSQTCVNTRRLTTTSDAIGRALAAAVLSSHASSLQVTTCAAGTNFGYGTIVFLMTPLSSHIDCTAQPDANLVHGMAVLETAFNNTTPVFLLSTYLDTVAPTTEVRIDTSGDTTVVASKVITTLVAEDGLLSTPATRNHSTWSFASAPLGARYRFTFACVTEFVLCPAASDRCTGRASKQSVQVAQTCTHEMTNALEISIAQAVLIPLTLHLVNGDFLTTLIGLQGALRRQPVLTFDFLSGLERRKIAFVLLLLVRLPALGYVEVTRLYLATPLGRAMHWVAVVMVSGLFVLVFCNTVLLVQRLPPLPRCKDRAIRVNAPGLLLGTMTLGTVVACGLVSPTEVLYDPIFQRSAALPLRLPSTNRTLVTGAYLSASVPSAIERLLPTILGAFGFSLLCSVLGPIVLHRQWVLNMDFFQRNPFLATEFVPQYVTFLPAYEHDCIKYGNKIFVKPSMLALLGYAMLREKVPDSHHVVVVQPAHQKPTPAPVAVALVSIYDLVASILPHALHAPRIRGWVLNYQFKAAPAGTTLTKHATYRPTKGMCIG
;
A
#
# COMPACT_ATOMS: atom_id res chain seq x y z
N MET A 1 -59.25 17.56 -2.78
CA MET A 1 -58.59 16.24 -3.02
C MET A 1 -57.72 16.20 -4.28
N ALA A 2 -58.03 16.93 -5.37
CA ALA A 2 -57.17 16.99 -6.57
C ALA A 2 -55.74 17.55 -6.33
N SER A 3 -55.60 18.55 -5.45
CA SER A 3 -54.33 19.20 -5.11
C SER A 3 -53.26 18.28 -4.51
N GLY A 4 -53.63 17.23 -3.76
CA GLY A 4 -52.67 16.30 -3.16
C GLY A 4 -52.02 15.35 -4.18
N SER A 5 -52.81 14.86 -5.14
CA SER A 5 -52.32 13.99 -6.22
C SER A 5 -51.41 14.76 -7.18
N GLU A 6 -51.78 16.00 -7.51
CA GLU A 6 -51.01 16.88 -8.38
C GLU A 6 -49.65 17.25 -7.76
N LYS A 7 -49.65 17.64 -6.47
CA LYS A 7 -48.40 17.91 -5.74
C LYS A 7 -47.45 16.69 -5.72
N THR A 8 -48.00 15.49 -5.53
CA THR A 8 -47.24 14.23 -5.52
C THR A 8 -46.61 13.97 -6.90
N GLN A 9 -47.38 14.10 -7.98
CA GLN A 9 -46.90 13.90 -9.35
C GLN A 9 -45.84 14.93 -9.76
N VAL A 10 -46.00 16.21 -9.36
CA VAL A 10 -45.02 17.27 -9.65
C VAL A 10 -43.70 17.00 -8.93
N LEU A 11 -43.75 16.65 -7.63
CA LEU A 11 -42.55 16.32 -6.86
C LEU A 11 -41.83 15.09 -7.41
N GLU A 12 -42.56 14.04 -7.82
CA GLU A 12 -41.96 12.85 -8.43
C GLU A 12 -41.33 13.11 -9.80
N LYS A 13 -41.97 13.95 -10.63
CA LYS A 13 -41.45 14.31 -11.95
C LYS A 13 -40.18 15.18 -11.84
N SER A 14 -40.16 16.13 -10.90
CA SER A 14 -39.02 17.01 -10.63
C SER A 14 -37.86 16.33 -9.87
N ALA A 15 -38.09 15.16 -9.28
CA ALA A 15 -37.04 14.36 -8.64
C ALA A 15 -36.20 13.54 -9.63
N LYS A 16 -36.58 13.46 -10.92
CA LYS A 16 -35.82 12.72 -11.94
C LYS A 16 -34.51 13.44 -12.27
N VAL A 17 -33.40 12.70 -12.17
CA VAL A 17 -32.04 13.15 -12.54
C VAL A 17 -31.69 12.65 -13.94
N GLN A 18 -30.87 13.39 -14.68
CA GLN A 18 -30.37 12.96 -15.99
C GLN A 18 -29.60 11.62 -15.90
N SER A 19 -29.79 10.75 -16.88
CA SER A 19 -29.21 9.40 -16.89
C SER A 19 -27.67 9.37 -16.91
N SER A 20 -27.04 10.31 -17.60
CA SER A 20 -25.57 10.45 -17.65
C SER A 20 -24.97 10.75 -16.27
N GLU A 21 -25.60 11.64 -15.51
CA GLU A 21 -25.15 12.01 -14.16
C GLU A 21 -25.39 10.88 -13.16
N VAL A 22 -26.50 10.14 -13.30
CA VAL A 22 -26.76 8.92 -12.50
C VAL A 22 -25.67 7.88 -12.75
N LEU A 23 -25.31 7.62 -14.01
CA LEU A 23 -24.27 6.66 -14.38
C LEU A 23 -22.91 7.08 -13.85
N ARG A 24 -22.54 8.36 -14.01
CA ARG A 24 -21.27 8.92 -13.51
C ARG A 24 -21.11 8.73 -12.01
N ARG A 25 -22.13 9.07 -11.21
CA ARG A 25 -22.11 8.90 -9.75
C ARG A 25 -22.01 7.43 -9.35
N LEU A 26 -22.69 6.56 -10.07
CA LEU A 26 -22.67 5.12 -9.82
C LEU A 26 -21.28 4.52 -10.11
N CYS A 27 -20.67 4.88 -11.24
CA CYS A 27 -19.31 4.47 -11.58
C CYS A 27 -18.29 4.94 -10.54
N LEU A 28 -18.39 6.19 -10.06
CA LEU A 28 -17.52 6.71 -9.01
C LEU A 28 -17.67 5.90 -7.72
N ASN A 29 -18.89 5.69 -7.23
CA ASN A 29 -19.08 4.89 -6.01
C ASN A 29 -18.57 3.45 -6.17
N LEU A 30 -18.83 2.81 -7.32
CA LEU A 30 -18.34 1.46 -7.60
C LEU A 30 -16.81 1.40 -7.62
N SER A 31 -16.15 2.42 -8.19
CA SER A 31 -14.68 2.49 -8.19
C SER A 31 -14.11 2.59 -6.78
N GLU A 32 -14.77 3.31 -5.86
CA GLU A 32 -14.35 3.39 -4.46
C GLU A 32 -14.49 2.04 -3.73
N PHE A 33 -15.62 1.34 -3.90
CA PHE A 33 -15.78 0.01 -3.30
C PHE A 33 -14.79 -1.01 -3.88
N LEU A 34 -14.50 -0.92 -5.18
CA LEU A 34 -13.46 -1.73 -5.82
C LEU A 34 -12.08 -1.43 -5.22
N LEU A 35 -11.74 -0.15 -5.01
CA LEU A 35 -10.49 0.25 -4.35
C LEU A 35 -10.39 -0.32 -2.93
N VAL A 36 -11.48 -0.27 -2.15
CA VAL A 36 -11.51 -0.89 -0.81
C VAL A 36 -11.25 -2.40 -0.90
N ALA A 37 -11.89 -3.10 -1.84
CA ALA A 37 -11.66 -4.53 -2.03
C ALA A 37 -10.20 -4.84 -2.42
N ILE A 38 -9.60 -4.02 -3.29
CA ILE A 38 -8.19 -4.12 -3.69
C ILE A 38 -7.28 -3.89 -2.49
N PHE A 39 -7.54 -2.87 -1.67
CA PHE A 39 -6.74 -2.59 -0.48
C PHE A 39 -6.81 -3.72 0.55
N VAL A 40 -8.00 -4.23 0.85
CA VAL A 40 -8.15 -5.34 1.81
C VAL A 40 -7.44 -6.60 1.29
N SER A 41 -7.60 -6.92 0.00
CA SER A 41 -6.91 -8.06 -0.62
C SER A 41 -5.39 -7.89 -0.63
N CYS A 42 -4.90 -6.68 -0.92
CA CYS A 42 -3.48 -6.35 -0.88
C CYS A 42 -2.92 -6.50 0.53
N VAL A 43 -3.61 -5.98 1.55
CA VAL A 43 -3.21 -6.15 2.95
C VAL A 43 -3.14 -7.63 3.33
N ALA A 44 -4.16 -8.42 2.98
CA ALA A 44 -4.16 -9.86 3.24
C ALA A 44 -2.96 -10.57 2.59
N LEU A 45 -2.65 -10.25 1.33
CA LEU A 45 -1.53 -10.83 0.60
C LEU A 45 -0.16 -10.37 1.15
N LEU A 46 -0.06 -9.11 1.60
CA LEU A 46 1.14 -8.63 2.30
C LEU A 46 1.35 -9.43 3.58
N TYR A 47 0.31 -9.64 4.39
CA TYR A 47 0.42 -10.45 5.61
C TYR A 47 0.81 -11.89 5.30
N SER A 48 0.21 -12.53 4.28
CA SER A 48 0.54 -13.90 3.91
C SER A 48 1.96 -14.08 3.38
N THR A 49 2.58 -13.00 2.87
CA THR A 49 3.95 -13.02 2.36
C THR A 49 4.99 -12.56 3.38
N GLY A 50 4.58 -12.25 4.62
CA GLY A 50 5.48 -11.75 5.68
C GLY A 50 5.66 -10.23 5.64
N LEU A 51 4.58 -9.47 5.78
CA LEU A 51 4.64 -8.00 5.73
C LEU A 51 5.67 -7.42 6.69
N TRP A 52 5.59 -7.80 7.96
CA TRP A 52 6.40 -7.21 9.02
C TRP A 52 7.69 -7.95 9.32
N THR A 53 7.70 -9.26 9.11
CA THR A 53 8.87 -10.11 9.28
C THR A 53 8.91 -11.07 8.11
N ARG A 54 10.00 -11.05 7.35
CA ARG A 54 10.18 -11.95 6.21
C ARG A 54 11.63 -12.30 6.01
N GLN A 55 11.84 -13.56 5.70
CA GLN A 55 13.09 -14.12 5.26
C GLN A 55 12.91 -14.60 3.82
N VAL A 56 13.84 -14.22 2.94
CA VAL A 56 13.89 -14.71 1.56
C VAL A 56 15.33 -15.00 1.18
N THR A 57 15.54 -16.17 0.59
CA THR A 57 16.84 -16.58 0.03
C THR A 57 16.81 -16.33 -1.47
N ARG A 58 17.69 -15.46 -1.96
CA ARG A 58 17.74 -15.06 -3.37
C ARG A 58 19.14 -15.18 -3.92
N VAL A 59 19.24 -15.62 -5.18
CA VAL A 59 20.48 -15.50 -5.95
C VAL A 59 20.79 -14.00 -6.09
N SER A 60 21.91 -13.58 -5.52
CA SER A 60 22.17 -12.18 -5.18
C SER A 60 22.64 -11.32 -6.35
N LEU A 61 22.96 -11.96 -7.49
CA LEU A 61 23.76 -11.32 -8.53
C LEU A 61 23.05 -11.28 -9.91
N PRO A 62 22.76 -10.07 -10.44
CA PRO A 62 22.19 -9.90 -11.77
C PRO A 62 23.03 -10.64 -12.82
N SER A 63 22.39 -11.30 -13.77
CA SER A 63 23.08 -12.11 -14.79
C SER A 63 23.94 -11.31 -15.76
N ASN A 64 23.69 -10.02 -15.90
CA ASN A 64 24.22 -9.22 -17.00
C ASN A 64 25.20 -8.12 -16.56
N ASP A 65 25.56 -8.04 -15.28
CA ASP A 65 26.44 -6.99 -14.73
C ASP A 65 27.64 -7.61 -14.00
N TRP A 66 28.43 -8.37 -14.75
CA TRP A 66 29.69 -8.97 -14.32
C TRP A 66 30.84 -8.39 -15.14
N SER A 67 31.93 -8.06 -14.47
CA SER A 67 33.15 -7.56 -15.10
C SER A 67 34.37 -8.32 -14.58
N LEU A 68 35.32 -8.57 -15.47
CA LEU A 68 36.57 -9.20 -15.13
C LEU A 68 37.51 -8.19 -14.46
N VAL A 69 38.04 -8.55 -13.28
CA VAL A 69 39.10 -7.79 -12.61
C VAL A 69 40.46 -8.40 -12.93
N ASP A 70 40.57 -9.72 -12.79
CA ASP A 70 41.79 -10.48 -13.05
C ASP A 70 41.44 -11.94 -13.39
N ALA A 71 42.15 -12.57 -14.33
CA ALA A 71 41.84 -13.95 -14.78
C ALA A 71 42.93 -14.98 -14.45
N ASN A 72 44.17 -14.53 -14.27
CA ASN A 72 45.34 -15.40 -14.20
C ASN A 72 46.06 -15.31 -12.85
N CYS A 73 45.37 -14.82 -11.81
CA CYS A 73 45.93 -14.67 -10.49
C CYS A 73 46.25 -16.05 -9.86
N SER A 74 47.49 -16.26 -9.44
CA SER A 74 47.89 -17.50 -8.76
C SER A 74 47.82 -17.33 -7.24
N LEU A 75 47.15 -18.28 -6.59
CA LEU A 75 46.99 -18.37 -5.15
C LEU A 75 47.91 -19.47 -4.60
N SER A 76 48.83 -19.07 -3.71
CA SER A 76 49.78 -19.96 -3.03
C SER A 76 49.57 -19.92 -1.52
N SER A 77 50.30 -20.72 -0.75
CA SER A 77 50.26 -20.66 0.73
C SER A 77 50.64 -19.29 1.30
N ALA A 78 51.39 -18.49 0.53
CA ALA A 78 51.74 -17.11 0.88
C ALA A 78 50.62 -16.08 0.54
N GLY A 79 49.52 -16.50 -0.08
CA GLY A 79 48.44 -15.64 -0.56
C GLY A 79 48.51 -15.36 -2.06
N PHE A 80 47.99 -14.20 -2.48
CA PHE A 80 47.97 -13.76 -3.87
C PHE A 80 49.39 -13.48 -4.39
N SER A 81 49.75 -14.05 -5.53
CA SER A 81 51.04 -13.79 -6.19
C SER A 81 51.17 -12.35 -6.66
N SER A 82 52.33 -11.76 -6.40
CA SER A 82 52.61 -10.37 -6.76
C SER A 82 52.70 -10.11 -8.26
N GLN A 83 53.08 -11.12 -9.04
CA GLN A 83 53.30 -11.00 -10.48
C GLN A 83 52.02 -11.23 -11.30
N THR A 84 51.14 -12.10 -10.82
CA THR A 84 49.96 -12.55 -11.59
C THR A 84 48.64 -11.95 -11.10
N CYS A 85 48.57 -11.48 -9.85
CA CYS A 85 47.35 -10.91 -9.25
C CYS A 85 47.38 -9.37 -9.19
N VAL A 86 47.88 -8.70 -10.24
CA VAL A 86 48.18 -7.26 -10.20
C VAL A 86 46.92 -6.44 -9.91
N ASN A 87 45.79 -6.79 -10.52
CA ASN A 87 44.55 -6.04 -10.33
C ASN A 87 43.85 -6.42 -9.03
N THR A 88 43.80 -7.71 -8.69
CA THR A 88 43.20 -8.18 -7.43
C THR A 88 43.90 -7.56 -6.21
N ARG A 89 45.22 -7.40 -6.25
CA ARG A 89 45.99 -6.74 -5.18
C ARG A 89 45.78 -5.23 -5.08
N ARG A 90 45.18 -4.60 -6.10
CA ARG A 90 44.86 -3.16 -6.12
C ARG A 90 43.44 -2.84 -5.67
N LEU A 91 42.60 -3.86 -5.38
CA LEU A 91 41.23 -3.68 -4.89
C LEU A 91 41.17 -2.91 -3.57
N THR A 92 42.09 -3.23 -2.66
CA THR A 92 42.25 -2.61 -1.35
C THR A 92 43.70 -2.76 -0.88
N THR A 93 44.13 -1.91 0.06
CA THR A 93 45.45 -2.00 0.70
C THR A 93 45.64 -3.32 1.46
N THR A 94 44.55 -3.97 1.86
CA THR A 94 44.54 -5.24 2.60
C THR A 94 44.43 -6.48 1.72
N SER A 95 44.50 -6.36 0.39
CA SER A 95 44.31 -7.50 -0.52
C SER A 95 45.28 -8.65 -0.23
N ASP A 96 46.49 -8.37 0.27
CA ASP A 96 47.46 -9.40 0.65
C ASP A 96 47.01 -10.21 1.88
N ALA A 97 46.34 -9.57 2.85
CA ALA A 97 45.75 -10.26 3.99
C ALA A 97 44.53 -11.09 3.57
N ILE A 98 43.68 -10.55 2.67
CA ILE A 98 42.56 -11.28 2.08
C ILE A 98 43.06 -12.52 1.32
N GLY A 99 44.13 -12.38 0.54
CA GLY A 99 44.74 -13.50 -0.18
C GLY A 99 45.29 -14.57 0.76
N ARG A 100 45.94 -14.19 1.86
CA ARG A 100 46.39 -15.14 2.90
C ARG A 100 45.22 -15.82 3.60
N ALA A 101 44.14 -15.11 3.90
CA ALA A 101 42.93 -15.67 4.49
C ALA A 101 42.28 -16.70 3.54
N LEU A 102 42.17 -16.36 2.25
CA LEU A 102 41.65 -17.25 1.22
C LEU A 102 42.54 -18.49 1.05
N ALA A 103 43.86 -18.30 0.99
CA ALA A 103 44.82 -19.40 0.92
C ALA A 103 44.70 -20.35 2.11
N ALA A 104 44.61 -19.81 3.33
CA ALA A 104 44.43 -20.61 4.54
C ALA A 104 43.10 -21.39 4.53
N ALA A 105 42.03 -20.82 4.01
CA ALA A 105 40.73 -21.48 3.90
C ALA A 105 40.74 -22.64 2.88
N VAL A 106 41.46 -22.50 1.77
CA VAL A 106 41.37 -23.40 0.61
C VAL A 106 42.49 -24.45 0.57
N LEU A 107 43.73 -24.03 0.82
CA LEU A 107 44.94 -24.87 0.70
C LEU A 107 45.16 -25.78 1.91
N SER A 108 44.44 -25.57 3.01
CA SER A 108 44.36 -26.59 4.07
C SER A 108 43.73 -27.90 3.58
N SER A 109 42.94 -27.82 2.50
CA SER A 109 42.23 -28.96 1.90
C SER A 109 42.81 -29.40 0.55
N HIS A 110 43.73 -28.63 -0.03
CA HIS A 110 44.35 -28.87 -1.35
C HIS A 110 45.86 -28.64 -1.28
N ALA A 111 46.67 -29.64 -1.66
CA ALA A 111 48.13 -29.60 -1.52
C ALA A 111 48.86 -28.72 -2.58
N SER A 112 48.15 -28.19 -3.59
CA SER A 112 48.73 -27.47 -4.72
C SER A 112 48.20 -26.05 -4.85
N SER A 113 49.00 -25.14 -5.42
CA SER A 113 48.55 -23.79 -5.79
C SER A 113 47.36 -23.83 -6.77
N LEU A 114 46.50 -22.81 -6.69
CA LEU A 114 45.29 -22.69 -7.50
C LEU A 114 45.34 -21.41 -8.33
N GLN A 115 44.59 -21.39 -9.43
CA GLN A 115 44.31 -20.19 -10.19
C GLN A 115 43.00 -19.57 -9.70
N VAL A 116 42.97 -18.24 -9.60
CA VAL A 116 41.84 -17.45 -9.12
C VAL A 116 41.43 -16.46 -10.19
N THR A 117 40.21 -16.59 -10.70
CA THR A 117 39.57 -15.53 -11.48
C THR A 117 38.84 -14.61 -10.51
N THR A 118 39.14 -13.32 -10.55
CA THR A 118 38.48 -12.28 -9.75
C THR A 118 37.46 -11.54 -10.62
N CYS A 119 36.20 -11.62 -10.21
CA CYS A 119 35.07 -11.00 -10.89
C CYS A 119 34.43 -9.94 -10.00
N ALA A 120 34.03 -8.81 -10.58
CA ALA A 120 33.23 -7.80 -9.91
C ALA A 120 31.83 -7.80 -10.49
N ALA A 121 30.84 -7.81 -9.61
CA ALA A 121 29.44 -7.80 -10.02
C ALA A 121 28.70 -6.61 -9.40
N GLY A 122 27.73 -6.05 -10.13
CA GLY A 122 27.02 -4.82 -9.74
C GLY A 122 27.76 -3.53 -10.13
N THR A 123 28.71 -3.62 -11.07
CA THR A 123 29.57 -2.50 -11.45
C THR A 123 28.84 -1.35 -12.13
N ASN A 124 27.70 -1.62 -12.79
CA ASN A 124 26.89 -0.58 -13.42
C ASN A 124 26.10 0.25 -12.40
N PHE A 125 25.79 -0.33 -11.23
CA PHE A 125 24.97 0.31 -10.20
C PHE A 125 25.78 1.03 -9.11
N GLY A 126 27.09 0.76 -9.03
CA GLY A 126 28.00 1.34 -8.02
C GLY A 126 28.04 0.59 -6.68
N TYR A 127 27.24 -0.47 -6.54
CA TYR A 127 27.25 -1.38 -5.39
C TYR A 127 27.14 -2.82 -5.87
N GLY A 128 27.76 -3.75 -5.14
CA GLY A 128 27.70 -5.16 -5.46
C GLY A 128 28.74 -5.95 -4.69
N THR A 129 29.34 -6.97 -5.29
CA THR A 129 30.29 -7.84 -4.59
C THR A 129 31.46 -8.25 -5.49
N ILE A 130 32.58 -8.62 -4.87
CA ILE A 130 33.69 -9.29 -5.55
C ILE A 130 33.54 -10.79 -5.35
N VAL A 131 33.75 -11.56 -6.42
CA VAL A 131 33.69 -13.02 -6.41
C VAL A 131 35.02 -13.57 -6.91
N PHE A 132 35.58 -14.51 -6.15
CA PHE A 132 36.77 -15.26 -6.48
C PHE A 132 36.37 -16.68 -6.91
N LEU A 133 36.68 -17.04 -8.16
CA LEU A 133 36.44 -18.36 -8.72
C LEU A 133 37.77 -19.11 -8.72
N MET A 134 37.81 -20.28 -8.07
CA MET A 134 39.05 -21.05 -7.88
C MET A 134 39.10 -22.26 -8.80
N THR A 135 40.22 -22.42 -9.51
CA THR A 135 40.44 -23.48 -10.50
C THR A 135 41.84 -24.06 -10.43
N PRO A 136 42.11 -25.20 -11.10
CA PRO A 136 43.48 -25.62 -11.39
C PRO A 136 44.27 -24.59 -12.21
N LEU A 137 45.60 -24.58 -12.05
CA LEU A 137 46.56 -23.67 -12.72
C LEU A 137 46.56 -23.67 -14.26
N SER A 138 45.80 -24.56 -14.90
CA SER A 138 45.74 -24.72 -16.35
C SER A 138 44.34 -24.47 -16.92
N SER A 139 43.41 -23.99 -16.11
CA SER A 139 42.01 -23.80 -16.51
C SER A 139 41.58 -22.35 -16.37
N HIS A 140 41.10 -21.80 -17.48
CA HIS A 140 40.59 -20.45 -17.58
C HIS A 140 39.08 -20.44 -17.37
N ILE A 141 38.58 -19.48 -16.60
CA ILE A 141 37.16 -19.24 -16.38
C ILE A 141 36.88 -17.77 -16.64
N ASP A 142 35.86 -17.52 -17.45
CA ASP A 142 35.30 -16.19 -17.66
C ASP A 142 34.27 -15.83 -16.56
N CYS A 143 34.18 -14.54 -16.25
CA CYS A 143 33.19 -14.01 -15.30
C CYS A 143 31.75 -14.05 -15.83
N THR A 144 31.58 -14.21 -17.14
CA THR A 144 30.29 -14.30 -17.83
C THR A 144 29.94 -15.75 -18.15
N ALA A 145 28.66 -16.11 -18.05
CA ALA A 145 28.14 -17.44 -18.36
C ALA A 145 28.60 -17.93 -19.74
N GLN A 146 29.20 -19.13 -19.80
CA GLN A 146 29.48 -19.86 -21.03
C GLN A 146 28.75 -21.21 -21.00
N PRO A 147 28.28 -21.70 -22.17
CA PRO A 147 27.46 -22.91 -22.27
C PRO A 147 28.19 -24.19 -21.83
N ASP A 148 29.53 -24.16 -21.77
CA ASP A 148 30.33 -25.22 -21.15
C ASP A 148 30.65 -24.82 -19.71
N ALA A 149 30.01 -25.49 -18.76
CA ALA A 149 30.05 -25.11 -17.34
C ALA A 149 31.48 -25.01 -16.80
N ASN A 150 31.86 -23.79 -16.41
CA ASN A 150 33.10 -23.46 -15.74
C ASN A 150 33.29 -24.31 -14.46
N LEU A 151 34.22 -25.28 -14.50
CA LEU A 151 34.47 -26.22 -13.42
C LEU A 151 35.33 -25.59 -12.30
N VAL A 152 34.75 -25.40 -11.12
CA VAL A 152 35.41 -24.74 -9.98
C VAL A 152 35.74 -25.71 -8.86
N HIS A 153 36.87 -25.48 -8.17
CA HIS A 153 37.21 -26.13 -6.89
C HIS A 153 36.57 -25.43 -5.69
N GLY A 154 36.19 -24.17 -5.85
CA GLY A 154 35.62 -23.37 -4.80
C GLY A 154 35.25 -21.99 -5.32
N MET A 155 34.47 -21.30 -4.50
CA MET A 155 34.00 -19.95 -4.77
C MET A 155 34.10 -19.15 -3.49
N ALA A 156 34.61 -17.93 -3.55
CA ALA A 156 34.58 -17.03 -2.41
C ALA A 156 33.99 -15.68 -2.79
N VAL A 157 33.33 -15.05 -1.84
CA VAL A 157 32.67 -13.76 -1.99
C VAL A 157 33.29 -12.80 -0.99
N LEU A 158 33.73 -11.65 -1.47
CA LEU A 158 34.30 -10.59 -0.68
C LEU A 158 33.32 -9.42 -0.58
N GLU A 159 32.84 -9.23 0.63
CA GLU A 159 31.93 -8.16 1.04
C GLU A 159 32.58 -7.33 2.16
N THR A 160 31.87 -6.31 2.61
CA THR A 160 32.23 -5.54 3.80
C THR A 160 31.09 -5.59 4.82
N ALA A 161 31.46 -5.69 6.10
CA ALA A 161 30.55 -5.80 7.22
C ALA A 161 31.02 -4.92 8.39
N PHE A 162 30.20 -4.85 9.44
CA PHE A 162 30.62 -4.29 10.72
C PHE A 162 30.81 -5.42 11.74
N ASN A 163 32.01 -5.47 12.33
CA ASN A 163 32.22 -6.19 13.58
C ASN A 163 32.00 -5.19 14.71
N ASN A 164 30.82 -5.20 15.32
CA ASN A 164 30.35 -4.17 16.25
C ASN A 164 30.36 -2.77 15.61
N THR A 165 31.41 -1.98 15.84
CA THR A 165 31.55 -0.60 15.34
C THR A 165 32.65 -0.45 14.30
N THR A 166 33.50 -1.46 14.12
CA THR A 166 34.64 -1.41 13.19
C THR A 166 34.27 -2.01 11.84
N PRO A 167 34.48 -1.30 10.72
CA PRO A 167 34.29 -1.88 9.39
C PRO A 167 35.37 -2.92 9.12
N VAL A 168 34.96 -4.05 8.55
CA VAL A 168 35.83 -5.18 8.23
C VAL A 168 35.48 -5.75 6.86
N PHE A 169 36.45 -6.38 6.20
CA PHE A 169 36.19 -7.22 5.03
C PHE A 169 35.67 -8.57 5.50
N LEU A 170 34.57 -9.02 4.90
CA LEU A 170 33.99 -10.34 5.12
C LEU A 170 34.29 -11.20 3.88
N LEU A 171 35.07 -12.26 4.08
CA LEU A 171 35.37 -13.25 3.05
C LEU A 171 34.61 -14.55 3.38
N SER A 172 33.61 -14.85 2.55
CA SER A 172 32.78 -16.05 2.64
C SER A 172 33.20 -17.05 1.57
N THR A 173 33.74 -18.20 1.99
CA THR A 173 34.35 -19.19 1.09
C THR A 173 33.61 -20.52 1.12
N TYR A 174 33.19 -20.98 -0.06
CA TYR A 174 32.67 -22.30 -0.33
C TYR A 174 33.74 -23.17 -1.02
N LEU A 175 33.89 -24.40 -0.56
CA LEU A 175 34.78 -25.40 -1.14
C LEU A 175 33.97 -26.56 -1.71
N ASP A 176 34.28 -26.95 -2.94
CA ASP A 176 33.62 -28.06 -3.59
C ASP A 176 34.20 -29.40 -3.09
N THR A 177 33.31 -30.34 -2.77
CA THR A 177 33.67 -31.68 -2.28
C THR A 177 32.79 -32.72 -2.97
N VAL A 178 33.22 -33.99 -3.01
CA VAL A 178 32.48 -35.07 -3.72
C VAL A 178 31.04 -35.22 -3.20
N ALA A 179 30.83 -35.01 -1.90
CA ALA A 179 29.52 -35.03 -1.25
C ALA A 179 29.35 -33.74 -0.41
N PRO A 180 28.91 -32.62 -1.03
CA PRO A 180 28.77 -31.36 -0.33
C PRO A 180 27.68 -31.48 0.74
N THR A 181 27.98 -31.02 1.96
CA THR A 181 27.00 -30.98 3.03
C THR A 181 26.02 -29.83 2.78
N THR A 182 24.73 -30.12 2.86
CA THR A 182 23.66 -29.18 2.52
C THR A 182 22.78 -28.87 3.71
N GLU A 183 22.14 -27.71 3.68
CA GLU A 183 21.10 -27.27 4.61
C GLU A 183 19.94 -26.70 3.81
N VAL A 184 18.72 -26.86 4.30
CA VAL A 184 17.53 -26.30 3.64
C VAL A 184 17.15 -24.99 4.31
N ARG A 185 17.17 -23.89 3.56
CA ARG A 185 16.57 -22.62 3.97
C ARG A 185 15.10 -22.63 3.58
N ILE A 186 14.25 -22.29 4.55
CA ILE A 186 12.80 -22.16 4.36
C ILE A 186 12.47 -20.68 4.39
N ASP A 187 11.99 -20.16 3.27
CA ASP A 187 11.55 -18.79 3.14
C ASP A 187 10.17 -18.61 3.80
N THR A 188 9.78 -17.37 4.11
CA THR A 188 8.47 -17.09 4.74
C THR A 188 7.28 -17.50 3.87
N SER A 189 7.46 -17.60 2.55
CA SER A 189 6.46 -18.16 1.63
C SER A 189 6.27 -19.68 1.77
N GLY A 190 7.16 -20.37 2.48
CA GLY A 190 7.25 -21.84 2.51
C GLY A 190 8.13 -22.42 1.41
N ASP A 191 8.68 -21.59 0.51
CA ASP A 191 9.62 -22.03 -0.51
C ASP A 191 10.91 -22.52 0.13
N THR A 192 11.49 -23.58 -0.43
CA THR A 192 12.71 -24.19 0.09
C THR A 192 13.86 -24.00 -0.87
N THR A 193 15.02 -23.62 -0.34
CA THR A 193 16.26 -23.49 -1.11
C THR A 193 17.36 -24.28 -0.44
N VAL A 194 18.11 -25.06 -1.22
CA VAL A 194 19.21 -25.88 -0.71
C VAL A 194 20.49 -25.07 -0.78
N VAL A 195 21.11 -24.85 0.37
CA VAL A 195 22.36 -24.09 0.51
C VAL A 195 23.48 -24.97 1.06
N ALA A 196 24.73 -24.59 0.79
CA ALA A 196 25.88 -25.24 1.38
C ALA A 196 25.93 -25.00 2.90
N SER A 197 26.00 -26.06 3.70
CA SER A 197 26.02 -25.94 5.16
C SER A 197 27.40 -25.56 5.71
N LYS A 198 28.47 -25.85 4.96
CA LYS A 198 29.86 -25.56 5.34
C LYS A 198 30.42 -24.41 4.51
N VAL A 199 30.27 -23.20 5.04
CA VAL A 199 30.87 -21.97 4.49
C VAL A 199 31.88 -21.44 5.49
N ILE A 200 33.12 -21.24 5.04
CA ILE A 200 34.20 -20.67 5.86
C ILE A 200 34.07 -19.15 5.78
N THR A 201 33.77 -18.50 6.89
CA THR A 201 33.66 -17.04 6.97
C THR A 201 34.85 -16.48 7.75
N THR A 202 35.55 -15.52 7.15
CA THR A 202 36.73 -14.89 7.75
C THR A 202 36.59 -13.37 7.72
N LEU A 203 36.96 -12.72 8.81
CA LEU A 203 36.95 -11.26 8.94
C LEU A 203 38.39 -10.75 8.83
N VAL A 204 38.61 -9.80 7.95
CA VAL A 204 39.91 -9.13 7.77
C VAL A 204 39.72 -7.66 8.09
N ALA A 205 40.44 -7.17 9.10
CA ALA A 205 40.43 -5.75 9.45
C ALA A 205 41.17 -4.90 8.40
N GLU A 206 40.96 -3.58 8.43
CA GLU A 206 41.60 -2.65 7.48
C GLU A 206 43.13 -2.57 7.65
N ASP A 207 43.66 -2.93 8.82
CA ASP A 207 45.10 -3.06 9.05
C ASP A 207 45.69 -4.39 8.53
N GLY A 208 44.83 -5.27 7.98
CA GLY A 208 45.22 -6.58 7.48
C GLY A 208 45.41 -7.65 8.56
N LEU A 209 45.05 -7.36 9.81
CA LEU A 209 44.96 -8.37 10.86
C LEU A 209 43.71 -9.22 10.69
N LEU A 210 43.85 -10.53 10.92
CA LEU A 210 42.71 -11.42 10.99
C LEU A 210 41.94 -11.11 12.27
N SER A 211 40.70 -10.63 12.12
CA SER A 211 39.78 -10.44 13.23
C SER A 211 39.27 -11.81 13.72
N THR A 212 38.67 -11.85 14.91
CA THR A 212 38.01 -13.02 15.50
C THR A 212 37.20 -13.83 14.46
N PRO A 213 37.18 -15.18 14.53
CA PRO A 213 36.47 -16.00 13.55
C PRO A 213 35.01 -15.55 13.45
N ALA A 214 34.56 -15.24 12.23
CA ALA A 214 33.18 -14.89 12.00
C ALA A 214 32.30 -16.10 12.24
N THR A 215 31.14 -15.87 12.87
CA THR A 215 30.04 -16.82 12.82
C THR A 215 29.50 -16.88 11.39
N ARG A 216 29.09 -18.07 10.93
CA ARG A 216 28.46 -18.25 9.60
C ARG A 216 27.30 -17.27 9.33
N ASN A 217 26.61 -16.80 10.37
CA ASN A 217 25.48 -15.88 10.29
C ASN A 217 25.87 -14.40 10.37
N HIS A 218 27.11 -14.03 10.06
CA HIS A 218 27.54 -12.64 10.09
C HIS A 218 26.82 -11.83 8.99
N SER A 219 26.13 -10.76 9.39
CA SER A 219 25.25 -10.02 8.49
C SER A 219 25.98 -8.92 7.72
N THR A 220 25.61 -8.75 6.45
CA THR A 220 26.00 -7.66 5.56
C THR A 220 24.78 -6.85 5.10
N TRP A 221 25.03 -5.77 4.36
CA TRP A 221 23.99 -4.95 3.71
C TRP A 221 22.95 -4.35 4.67
N SER A 222 23.32 -4.17 5.95
CA SER A 222 22.36 -3.81 6.98
C SER A 222 21.92 -2.35 6.88
N PHE A 223 20.61 -2.08 6.95
CA PHE A 223 20.10 -0.71 7.09
C PHE A 223 18.87 -0.66 7.98
N ALA A 224 18.51 0.55 8.39
CA ALA A 224 17.30 0.81 9.13
C ALA A 224 16.63 2.11 8.71
N SER A 225 15.31 2.16 8.84
CA SER A 225 14.47 3.32 8.60
C SER A 225 13.31 3.37 9.61
N ALA A 226 12.56 4.47 9.63
CA ALA A 226 11.48 4.69 10.59
C ALA A 226 10.23 5.31 9.92
N PRO A 227 9.53 4.58 9.02
CA PRO A 227 8.41 5.12 8.24
C PRO A 227 7.21 5.55 9.10
N LEU A 228 7.07 5.01 10.31
CA LEU A 228 6.00 5.30 11.26
C LEU A 228 6.54 5.94 12.56
N GLY A 229 7.77 6.45 12.54
CA GLY A 229 8.46 7.00 13.70
C GLY A 229 9.31 5.98 14.47
N ALA A 230 10.04 6.45 15.47
CA ALA A 230 11.10 5.68 16.14
C ALA A 230 10.64 4.39 16.85
N ARG A 231 9.37 4.31 17.30
CA ARG A 231 8.80 3.11 17.93
C ARG A 231 8.65 1.93 16.96
N TYR A 232 8.51 2.24 15.67
CA TYR A 232 8.28 1.28 14.60
C TYR A 232 9.44 1.40 13.60
N ARG A 233 10.61 0.97 14.08
CA ARG A 233 11.85 0.91 13.29
C ARG A 233 11.82 -0.33 12.41
N PHE A 234 12.08 -0.11 11.13
CA PHE A 234 12.27 -1.14 10.11
C PHE A 234 13.76 -1.43 9.98
N THR A 235 14.14 -2.71 10.01
CA THR A 235 15.53 -3.17 9.88
C THR A 235 15.63 -4.23 8.81
N PHE A 236 16.71 -4.19 8.04
CA PHE A 236 17.03 -5.14 6.99
C PHE A 236 18.49 -5.58 7.11
N ALA A 237 18.77 -6.85 6.87
CA ALA A 237 20.11 -7.41 6.83
C ALA A 237 20.15 -8.67 5.97
N CYS A 238 21.30 -8.98 5.37
CA CYS A 238 21.51 -10.19 4.58
C CYS A 238 22.67 -11.01 5.12
N VAL A 239 22.64 -12.31 4.86
CA VAL A 239 23.76 -13.24 5.07
C VAL A 239 24.07 -13.89 3.72
N THR A 240 25.35 -13.94 3.35
CA THR A 240 25.79 -14.55 2.11
C THR A 240 25.77 -16.07 2.21
N GLU A 241 25.18 -16.71 1.19
CA GLU A 241 24.96 -18.15 1.11
C GLU A 241 25.39 -18.66 -0.27
N PHE A 242 25.58 -19.98 -0.39
CA PHE A 242 25.86 -20.63 -1.68
C PHE A 242 24.78 -21.65 -1.97
N VAL A 243 23.99 -21.41 -3.02
CA VAL A 243 22.89 -22.30 -3.43
C VAL A 243 23.44 -23.42 -4.29
N LEU A 244 23.02 -24.65 -3.97
CA LEU A 244 23.40 -25.86 -4.67
C LEU A 244 22.19 -26.36 -5.47
N CYS A 245 22.30 -26.31 -6.80
CA CYS A 245 21.22 -26.70 -7.71
C CYS A 245 21.52 -28.06 -8.37
N PRO A 246 20.55 -29.00 -8.41
CA PRO A 246 20.70 -30.26 -9.12
C PRO A 246 20.59 -30.11 -10.65
N ALA A 247 19.97 -29.03 -11.14
CA ALA A 247 19.94 -28.69 -12.55
C ALA A 247 21.19 -27.89 -12.95
N ALA A 248 21.76 -28.18 -14.12
CA ALA A 248 22.85 -27.39 -14.70
C ALA A 248 22.37 -25.94 -14.84
N SER A 249 23.00 -25.02 -14.11
CA SER A 249 22.84 -23.60 -14.36
C SER A 249 24.05 -23.10 -15.14
N ASP A 250 23.83 -22.10 -16.00
CA ASP A 250 24.80 -21.61 -16.98
C ASP A 250 26.07 -20.94 -16.40
N ARG A 251 26.33 -21.00 -15.08
CA ARG A 251 27.40 -20.20 -14.45
C ARG A 251 28.60 -20.99 -13.96
N CYS A 252 28.46 -21.77 -12.89
CA CYS A 252 29.59 -22.48 -12.27
C CYS A 252 29.16 -23.86 -11.77
N THR A 253 29.96 -24.87 -12.07
CA THR A 253 29.72 -26.25 -11.64
C THR A 253 30.90 -26.73 -10.79
N GLY A 254 30.59 -27.34 -9.65
CA GLY A 254 31.60 -27.96 -8.79
C GLY A 254 32.32 -29.08 -9.53
N ARG A 255 33.66 -29.04 -9.53
CA ARG A 255 34.48 -30.05 -10.23
C ARG A 255 34.32 -31.45 -9.64
N ALA A 256 34.25 -31.56 -8.31
CA ALA A 256 34.14 -32.79 -7.53
C ALA A 256 32.68 -33.21 -7.33
N SER A 257 31.79 -32.28 -6.95
CA SER A 257 30.37 -32.59 -6.72
C SER A 257 29.56 -32.77 -8.00
N LYS A 258 30.00 -32.16 -9.12
CA LYS A 258 29.22 -31.98 -10.36
C LYS A 258 27.90 -31.22 -10.17
N GLN A 259 27.71 -30.55 -9.03
CA GLN A 259 26.53 -29.74 -8.77
C GLN A 259 26.74 -28.30 -9.22
N SER A 260 25.67 -27.65 -9.66
CA SER A 260 25.72 -26.23 -9.99
C SER A 260 25.76 -25.40 -8.69
N VAL A 261 26.65 -24.42 -8.64
CA VAL A 261 26.84 -23.54 -7.47
C VAL A 261 26.60 -22.09 -7.86
N GLN A 262 25.79 -21.38 -7.06
CA GLN A 262 25.53 -19.96 -7.25
C GLN A 262 25.66 -19.20 -5.94
N VAL A 263 26.16 -17.97 -6.01
CA VAL A 263 26.13 -17.06 -4.87
C VAL A 263 24.70 -16.57 -4.65
N ALA A 264 24.26 -16.65 -3.41
CA ALA A 264 22.97 -16.19 -2.94
C ALA A 264 23.12 -15.37 -1.66
N GLN A 265 22.04 -14.75 -1.25
CA GLN A 265 21.91 -14.07 0.03
C GLN A 265 20.57 -14.46 0.65
N THR A 266 20.60 -14.83 1.91
CA THR A 266 19.40 -14.91 2.75
C THR A 266 19.22 -13.56 3.42
N CYS A 267 18.22 -12.81 2.96
CA CYS A 267 17.90 -11.50 3.49
C CYS A 267 16.68 -11.57 4.40
N THR A 268 16.75 -10.83 5.50
CA THR A 268 15.69 -10.71 6.48
C THR A 268 15.32 -9.25 6.67
N HIS A 269 14.03 -8.98 6.79
CA HIS A 269 13.56 -7.72 7.34
C HIS A 269 12.64 -7.95 8.51
N GLU A 270 12.63 -6.97 9.41
CA GLU A 270 11.78 -6.96 10.59
C GLU A 270 11.31 -5.53 10.88
N MET A 271 10.08 -5.41 11.37
CA MET A 271 9.51 -4.18 11.90
C MET A 271 9.27 -4.32 13.39
N THR A 272 9.96 -3.51 14.18
CA THR A 272 9.80 -3.49 15.65
C THR A 272 8.37 -3.11 16.06
N ASN A 273 7.83 -3.77 17.10
CA ASN A 273 6.46 -3.58 17.61
C ASN A 273 5.35 -3.77 16.56
N ALA A 274 5.60 -4.53 15.48
CA ALA A 274 4.63 -4.76 14.41
C ALA A 274 3.32 -5.44 14.85
N LEU A 275 3.34 -6.16 15.98
CA LEU A 275 2.17 -6.79 16.55
C LEU A 275 1.09 -5.76 16.95
N GLU A 276 1.49 -4.58 17.44
CA GLU A 276 0.56 -3.49 17.76
C GLU A 276 -0.18 -3.01 16.51
N ILE A 277 0.56 -2.80 15.42
CA ILE A 277 0.00 -2.40 14.13
C ILE A 277 -0.96 -3.48 13.62
N SER A 278 -0.55 -4.76 13.71
CA SER A 278 -1.34 -5.89 13.23
C SER A 278 -2.67 -6.02 13.98
N ILE A 279 -2.65 -5.91 15.31
CA ILE A 279 -3.86 -5.92 16.14
C ILE A 279 -4.75 -4.73 15.81
N ALA A 280 -4.17 -3.52 15.71
CA ALA A 280 -4.93 -2.33 15.35
C ALA A 280 -5.63 -2.51 13.99
N GLN A 281 -4.96 -3.07 12.99
CA GLN A 281 -5.58 -3.33 11.68
C GLN A 281 -6.66 -4.40 11.72
N ALA A 282 -6.44 -5.49 12.48
CA ALA A 282 -7.43 -6.55 12.67
C ALA A 282 -8.74 -6.04 13.28
N VAL A 283 -8.69 -4.97 14.09
CA VAL A 283 -9.88 -4.33 14.68
C VAL A 283 -10.44 -3.22 13.78
N LEU A 284 -9.59 -2.34 13.27
CA LEU A 284 -10.00 -1.14 12.54
C LEU A 284 -10.58 -1.46 11.15
N ILE A 285 -10.07 -2.49 10.46
CA ILE A 285 -10.57 -2.87 9.12
C ILE A 285 -12.04 -3.35 9.20
N PRO A 286 -12.41 -4.35 10.04
CA PRO A 286 -13.81 -4.76 10.20
C PRO A 286 -14.72 -3.64 10.68
N LEU A 287 -14.25 -2.80 11.62
CA LEU A 287 -15.02 -1.66 12.13
C LEU A 287 -15.33 -0.65 11.01
N THR A 288 -14.33 -0.35 10.17
CA THR A 288 -14.52 0.56 9.02
C THR A 288 -15.46 -0.05 7.98
N LEU A 289 -15.32 -1.34 7.68
CA LEU A 289 -16.24 -2.03 6.76
C LEU A 289 -17.68 -2.04 7.29
N HIS A 290 -17.85 -2.22 8.61
CA HIS A 290 -19.16 -2.13 9.26
C HIS A 290 -19.76 -0.73 9.11
N LEU A 291 -19.00 0.34 9.29
CA LEU A 291 -19.54 1.71 9.18
C LEU A 291 -19.88 2.13 7.75
N VAL A 292 -19.31 1.47 6.74
CA VAL A 292 -19.53 1.77 5.32
C VAL A 292 -20.56 0.81 4.69
N ASN A 293 -21.06 -0.18 5.45
CA ASN A 293 -21.99 -1.20 4.92
C ASN A 293 -23.31 -0.62 4.37
N GLY A 294 -23.86 0.42 4.99
CA GLY A 294 -25.09 1.09 4.56
C GLY A 294 -24.90 1.81 3.23
N ASP A 295 -23.72 2.36 3.00
CA ASP A 295 -23.35 2.98 1.72
C ASP A 295 -23.19 1.98 0.60
N PHE A 296 -22.61 0.83 0.92
CA PHE A 296 -22.51 -0.27 -0.02
C PHE A 296 -23.91 -0.77 -0.41
N LEU A 297 -24.78 -1.00 0.57
CA LEU A 297 -26.16 -1.43 0.33
C LEU A 297 -26.96 -0.44 -0.52
N THR A 298 -26.88 0.86 -0.19
CA THR A 298 -27.58 1.91 -0.96
C THR A 298 -27.04 2.03 -2.38
N THR A 299 -25.74 1.83 -2.60
CA THR A 299 -25.13 1.79 -3.94
C THR A 299 -25.63 0.59 -4.75
N LEU A 300 -25.78 -0.59 -4.13
CA LEU A 300 -26.38 -1.78 -4.78
C LEU A 300 -27.86 -1.56 -5.14
N ILE A 301 -28.64 -0.96 -4.26
CA ILE A 301 -30.04 -0.57 -4.56
C ILE A 301 -30.07 0.42 -5.74
N GLY A 302 -29.11 1.35 -5.78
CA GLY A 302 -28.91 2.25 -6.90
C GLY A 302 -28.62 1.52 -8.22
N LEU A 303 -27.68 0.57 -8.21
CA LEU A 303 -27.33 -0.24 -9.38
C LEU A 303 -28.53 -1.05 -9.89
N GLN A 304 -29.28 -1.69 -8.98
CA GLN A 304 -30.50 -2.43 -9.33
C GLN A 304 -31.55 -1.51 -9.97
N GLY A 305 -31.72 -0.30 -9.43
CA GLY A 305 -32.62 0.72 -9.99
C GLY A 305 -32.21 1.13 -11.41
N ALA A 306 -30.91 1.39 -11.62
CA ALA A 306 -30.36 1.79 -12.92
C ALA A 306 -30.56 0.70 -13.97
N LEU A 307 -30.23 -0.55 -13.64
CA LEU A 307 -30.40 -1.71 -14.54
C LEU A 307 -31.87 -1.95 -14.92
N ARG A 308 -32.80 -1.69 -13.98
CA ARG A 308 -34.24 -1.82 -14.22
C ARG A 308 -34.89 -0.57 -14.83
N ARG A 309 -34.10 0.45 -15.20
CA ARG A 309 -34.59 1.77 -15.69
C ARG A 309 -35.63 2.42 -14.76
N GLN A 310 -35.51 2.17 -13.46
CA GLN A 310 -36.38 2.74 -12.42
C GLN A 310 -35.71 3.99 -11.81
N PRO A 311 -36.47 4.86 -11.09
CA PRO A 311 -35.84 5.95 -10.35
C PRO A 311 -34.76 5.42 -9.41
N VAL A 312 -33.58 6.06 -9.45
CA VAL A 312 -32.36 5.61 -8.79
C VAL A 312 -31.98 6.57 -7.68
N LEU A 313 -31.68 6.03 -6.49
CA LEU A 313 -31.03 6.76 -5.42
C LEU A 313 -29.51 6.70 -5.64
N THR A 314 -28.93 7.78 -6.18
CA THR A 314 -27.47 7.94 -6.25
C THR A 314 -27.03 9.17 -5.47
N PHE A 315 -25.97 9.00 -4.69
CA PHE A 315 -25.27 10.07 -3.97
C PHE A 315 -23.77 9.81 -4.05
N ASP A 316 -22.98 10.83 -3.77
CA ASP A 316 -21.54 10.72 -3.74
C ASP A 316 -21.08 10.32 -2.34
N PHE A 317 -20.55 9.10 -2.20
CA PHE A 317 -20.11 8.55 -0.92
C PHE A 317 -19.04 9.41 -0.24
N LEU A 318 -18.01 9.82 -0.99
CA LEU A 318 -16.88 10.58 -0.43
C LEU A 318 -17.30 11.97 0.01
N SER A 319 -18.13 12.64 -0.78
CA SER A 319 -18.70 13.93 -0.37
C SER A 319 -19.60 13.79 0.87
N GLY A 320 -20.27 12.65 1.04
CA GLY A 320 -21.05 12.33 2.24
C GLY A 320 -20.20 12.06 3.49
N LEU A 321 -18.89 11.78 3.36
CA LEU A 321 -18.00 11.57 4.50
C LEU A 321 -17.86 12.81 5.39
N GLU A 322 -18.11 14.01 4.85
CA GLU A 322 -18.17 15.26 5.61
C GLU A 322 -19.15 15.18 6.80
N ARG A 323 -20.21 14.38 6.68
CA ARG A 323 -21.20 14.15 7.75
C ARG A 323 -20.89 12.95 8.64
N ARG A 324 -19.93 12.12 8.23
CA ARG A 324 -19.66 10.79 8.81
C ARG A 324 -18.30 10.73 9.48
N LYS A 325 -18.12 11.59 10.49
CA LYS A 325 -16.84 11.83 11.16
C LYS A 325 -16.15 10.56 11.66
N ILE A 326 -16.91 9.64 12.25
CA ILE A 326 -16.34 8.40 12.82
C ILE A 326 -15.76 7.53 11.71
N ALA A 327 -16.52 7.29 10.64
CA ALA A 327 -16.02 6.57 9.47
C ALA A 327 -14.81 7.27 8.86
N PHE A 328 -14.81 8.60 8.83
CA PHE A 328 -13.73 9.38 8.27
C PHE A 328 -12.41 9.27 9.05
N VAL A 329 -12.47 9.37 10.37
CA VAL A 329 -11.30 9.18 11.26
C VAL A 329 -10.80 7.75 11.18
N LEU A 330 -11.69 6.76 11.16
CA LEU A 330 -11.28 5.35 11.05
C LEU A 330 -10.63 5.03 9.70
N LEU A 331 -11.14 5.60 8.59
CA LEU A 331 -10.50 5.48 7.28
C LEU A 331 -9.07 6.04 7.28
N LEU A 332 -8.85 7.17 7.98
CA LEU A 332 -7.51 7.72 8.16
C LEU A 332 -6.61 6.75 8.94
N LEU A 333 -7.07 6.28 10.10
CA LEU A 333 -6.30 5.38 10.97
C LEU A 333 -5.97 4.04 10.29
N VAL A 334 -6.91 3.46 9.53
CA VAL A 334 -6.70 2.22 8.76
C VAL A 334 -5.61 2.39 7.69
N ARG A 335 -5.43 3.59 7.15
CA ARG A 335 -4.44 3.86 6.10
C ARG A 335 -3.06 4.27 6.62
N LEU A 336 -2.91 4.62 7.90
CA LEU A 336 -1.59 4.98 8.46
C LEU A 336 -0.52 3.91 8.23
N PRO A 337 -0.80 2.59 8.42
CA PRO A 337 0.19 1.54 8.17
C PRO A 337 0.68 1.45 6.72
N ALA A 338 -0.01 2.09 5.76
CA ALA A 338 0.44 2.13 4.37
C ALA A 338 1.82 2.78 4.20
N LEU A 339 2.22 3.67 5.12
CA LEU A 339 3.59 4.21 5.17
C LEU A 339 4.63 3.09 5.33
N GLY A 340 4.35 2.09 6.16
CA GLY A 340 5.19 0.89 6.30
C GLY A 340 5.08 -0.07 5.10
N TYR A 341 3.95 -0.11 4.41
CA TYR A 341 3.78 -0.99 3.24
C TYR A 341 4.68 -0.57 2.08
N VAL A 342 4.78 0.73 1.82
CA VAL A 342 5.68 1.26 0.80
C VAL A 342 7.14 0.96 1.17
N GLU A 343 7.49 1.07 2.45
CA GLU A 343 8.82 0.75 2.97
C GLU A 343 9.20 -0.71 2.70
N VAL A 344 8.30 -1.65 2.97
CA VAL A 344 8.54 -3.09 2.73
C VAL A 344 8.55 -3.42 1.24
N THR A 345 7.57 -2.91 0.49
CA THR A 345 7.39 -3.27 -0.94
C THR A 345 8.53 -2.75 -1.82
N ARG A 346 9.26 -1.69 -1.43
CA ARG A 346 10.43 -1.21 -2.19
C ARG A 346 11.55 -2.24 -2.33
N LEU A 347 11.64 -3.20 -1.40
CA LEU A 347 12.64 -4.29 -1.44
C LEU A 347 12.26 -5.41 -2.41
N TYR A 348 11.04 -5.41 -2.93
CA TYR A 348 10.47 -6.52 -3.70
C TYR A 348 10.06 -6.12 -5.12
N LEU A 349 10.60 -5.02 -5.65
CA LEU A 349 10.29 -4.48 -6.98
C LEU A 349 10.73 -5.37 -8.16
N ALA A 350 11.65 -6.31 -7.90
CA ALA A 350 12.18 -7.22 -8.91
C ALA A 350 11.12 -8.20 -9.43
N THR A 351 10.16 -8.63 -8.59
CA THR A 351 9.11 -9.57 -9.01
C THR A 351 7.88 -8.82 -9.54
N PRO A 352 7.15 -9.37 -10.52
CA PRO A 352 5.94 -8.73 -11.05
C PRO A 352 4.88 -8.54 -9.97
N LEU A 353 4.72 -9.54 -9.10
CA LEU A 353 3.81 -9.46 -7.96
C LEU A 353 4.25 -8.36 -6.97
N GLY A 354 5.53 -8.34 -6.57
CA GLY A 354 6.03 -7.33 -5.64
C GLY A 354 5.91 -5.90 -6.19
N ARG A 355 6.09 -5.72 -7.50
CA ARG A 355 5.84 -4.46 -8.20
C ARG A 355 4.37 -4.06 -8.16
N ALA A 356 3.44 -4.98 -8.46
CA ALA A 356 2.00 -4.70 -8.36
C ALA A 356 1.60 -4.31 -6.92
N MET A 357 2.13 -4.99 -5.91
CA MET A 357 1.90 -4.68 -4.50
C MET A 357 2.44 -3.29 -4.12
N HIS A 358 3.62 -2.93 -4.65
CA HIS A 358 4.17 -1.59 -4.47
C HIS A 358 3.25 -0.51 -5.05
N TRP A 359 2.69 -0.72 -6.24
CA TRP A 359 1.76 0.24 -6.85
C TRP A 359 0.53 0.45 -5.97
N VAL A 360 -0.06 -0.63 -5.46
CA VAL A 360 -1.21 -0.54 -4.55
C VAL A 360 -0.81 0.17 -3.24
N ALA A 361 0.37 -0.09 -2.69
CA ALA A 361 0.86 0.61 -1.50
C ALA A 361 1.00 2.12 -1.73
N VAL A 362 1.51 2.53 -2.90
CA VAL A 362 1.61 3.96 -3.30
C VAL A 362 0.22 4.58 -3.47
N VAL A 363 -0.76 3.86 -4.03
CA VAL A 363 -2.16 4.31 -4.09
C VAL A 363 -2.70 4.56 -2.68
N MET A 364 -2.48 3.63 -1.74
CA MET A 364 -2.96 3.75 -0.36
C MET A 364 -2.36 4.96 0.36
N VAL A 365 -1.05 5.16 0.23
CA VAL A 365 -0.35 6.32 0.83
C VAL A 365 -0.76 7.63 0.18
N SER A 366 -0.91 7.69 -1.14
CA SER A 366 -1.40 8.90 -1.83
C SER A 366 -2.78 9.29 -1.33
N GLY A 367 -3.64 8.30 -1.09
CA GLY A 367 -4.95 8.49 -0.46
C GLY A 367 -4.90 8.94 1.00
N LEU A 368 -3.84 8.63 1.75
CA LEU A 368 -3.69 9.05 3.14
C LEU A 368 -3.60 10.58 3.24
N PHE A 369 -2.81 11.23 2.38
CA PHE A 369 -2.68 12.70 2.37
C PHE A 369 -3.99 13.42 2.12
N VAL A 370 -4.81 12.90 1.20
CA VAL A 370 -6.15 13.44 0.94
C VAL A 370 -7.03 13.32 2.18
N LEU A 371 -7.00 12.19 2.89
CA LEU A 371 -7.76 12.01 4.12
C LEU A 371 -7.27 12.95 5.23
N VAL A 372 -5.96 13.17 5.36
CA VAL A 372 -5.40 14.16 6.30
C VAL A 372 -5.92 15.56 5.97
N PHE A 373 -5.81 15.99 4.72
CA PHE A 373 -6.32 17.29 4.27
C PHE A 373 -7.82 17.45 4.57
N CYS A 374 -8.64 16.49 4.17
CA CYS A 374 -10.06 16.53 4.42
C CYS A 374 -10.39 16.56 5.93
N ASN A 375 -9.63 15.86 6.79
CA ASN A 375 -9.82 15.93 8.24
C ASN A 375 -9.51 17.33 8.78
N THR A 376 -8.44 17.97 8.28
CA THR A 376 -8.13 19.36 8.63
C THR A 376 -9.24 20.32 8.19
N VAL A 377 -9.83 20.11 7.01
CA VAL A 377 -10.98 20.90 6.54
C VAL A 377 -12.18 20.73 7.49
N LEU A 378 -12.48 19.52 7.96
CA LEU A 378 -13.58 19.29 8.91
C LEU A 378 -13.36 20.01 10.25
N LEU A 379 -12.10 20.17 10.69
CA LEU A 379 -11.76 20.98 11.86
C LEU A 379 -11.97 22.47 11.59
N VAL A 380 -11.53 22.96 10.42
CA VAL A 380 -11.71 24.37 10.00
C VAL A 380 -13.20 24.73 9.88
N GLN A 381 -14.04 23.83 9.36
CA GLN A 381 -15.49 24.03 9.28
C GLN A 381 -16.16 24.27 10.64
N ARG A 382 -15.51 23.89 11.75
CA ARG A 382 -16.05 24.05 13.12
C ARG A 382 -15.68 25.38 13.76
N LEU A 383 -14.79 26.14 13.15
CA LEU A 383 -14.42 27.47 13.63
C LEU A 383 -15.62 28.43 13.45
N PRO A 384 -15.82 29.39 14.37
CA PRO A 384 -16.90 30.35 14.24
C PRO A 384 -16.78 31.14 12.93
N PRO A 385 -17.90 31.43 12.23
CA PRO A 385 -17.86 32.12 10.95
C PRO A 385 -17.48 33.59 11.16
N LEU A 386 -16.49 34.05 10.39
CA LEU A 386 -16.24 35.48 10.23
C LEU A 386 -17.47 36.15 9.61
N PRO A 387 -17.85 37.38 10.00
CA PRO A 387 -19.07 38.04 9.53
C PRO A 387 -19.18 38.13 8.00
N ARG A 388 -18.05 38.29 7.30
CA ARG A 388 -17.98 38.37 5.82
C ARG A 388 -18.12 37.01 5.12
N CYS A 389 -17.89 35.91 5.84
CA CYS A 389 -17.92 34.54 5.32
C CYS A 389 -19.11 33.74 5.84
N LYS A 390 -20.02 34.37 6.57
CA LYS A 390 -21.24 33.72 7.08
C LYS A 390 -22.05 33.16 5.91
N ASP A 391 -22.46 31.89 6.04
CA ASP A 391 -23.26 31.14 5.07
C ASP A 391 -22.63 31.01 3.67
N ARG A 392 -21.29 31.15 3.58
CA ARG A 392 -20.51 31.09 2.35
C ARG A 392 -19.44 29.98 2.46
N ALA A 393 -19.42 29.07 1.49
CA ALA A 393 -18.43 27.99 1.44
C ALA A 393 -17.89 27.74 0.03
N ILE A 394 -16.60 27.45 -0.07
CA ILE A 394 -15.95 27.01 -1.32
C ILE A 394 -16.18 25.50 -1.45
N ARG A 395 -16.66 25.05 -2.61
CA ARG A 395 -16.84 23.62 -2.87
C ARG A 395 -15.57 22.99 -3.42
N VAL A 396 -15.16 21.87 -2.81
CA VAL A 396 -14.10 21.00 -3.30
C VAL A 396 -14.72 19.67 -3.74
N ASN A 397 -14.44 19.23 -4.97
CA ASN A 397 -14.90 17.93 -5.46
C ASN A 397 -14.11 16.77 -4.81
N ALA A 398 -14.62 16.20 -3.71
CA ALA A 398 -13.90 15.17 -2.95
C ALA A 398 -13.52 13.90 -3.74
N PRO A 399 -14.39 13.30 -4.60
CA PRO A 399 -13.99 12.17 -5.43
C PRO A 399 -12.89 12.50 -6.42
N GLY A 400 -12.98 13.68 -7.05
CA GLY A 400 -11.94 14.15 -7.97
C GLY A 400 -10.61 14.31 -7.26
N LEU A 401 -10.62 14.83 -6.03
CA LEU A 401 -9.42 15.00 -5.22
C LEU A 401 -8.81 13.65 -4.84
N LEU A 402 -9.62 12.71 -4.34
CA LEU A 402 -9.14 11.41 -3.89
C LEU A 402 -8.61 10.58 -5.06
N LEU A 403 -9.46 10.33 -6.06
CA LEU A 403 -9.11 9.51 -7.22
C LEU A 403 -8.02 10.18 -8.06
N GLY A 404 -8.09 11.50 -8.25
CA GLY A 404 -7.07 12.27 -8.96
C GLY A 404 -5.70 12.15 -8.30
N THR A 405 -5.61 12.33 -6.98
CA THR A 405 -4.34 12.22 -6.25
C THR A 405 -3.80 10.80 -6.27
N MET A 406 -4.66 9.80 -6.05
CA MET A 406 -4.29 8.39 -6.11
C MET A 406 -3.75 7.97 -7.48
N THR A 407 -4.46 8.33 -8.55
CA THR A 407 -4.10 7.95 -9.92
C THR A 407 -2.86 8.70 -10.38
N LEU A 408 -2.86 10.04 -10.29
CA LEU A 408 -1.72 10.86 -10.72
C LEU A 408 -0.46 10.56 -9.88
N GLY A 409 -0.60 10.44 -8.56
CA GLY A 409 0.52 10.11 -7.67
C GLY A 409 1.16 8.77 -8.03
N THR A 410 0.34 7.75 -8.30
CA THR A 410 0.84 6.42 -8.69
C THR A 410 1.43 6.41 -10.09
N VAL A 411 0.80 7.08 -11.06
CA VAL A 411 1.32 7.17 -12.44
C VAL A 411 2.68 7.86 -12.45
N VAL A 412 2.85 8.96 -11.72
CA VAL A 412 4.13 9.67 -11.67
C VAL A 412 5.17 8.85 -10.88
N ALA A 413 4.82 8.33 -9.70
CA ALA A 413 5.77 7.64 -8.82
C ALA A 413 6.20 6.27 -9.33
N CYS A 414 5.33 5.54 -10.04
CA CYS A 414 5.57 4.17 -10.45
C CYS A 414 5.62 3.96 -11.97
N GLY A 415 5.01 4.85 -12.76
CA GLY A 415 4.88 4.72 -14.20
C GLY A 415 5.87 5.57 -14.99
N LEU A 416 6.01 6.85 -14.63
CA LEU A 416 6.91 7.78 -15.32
C LEU A 416 8.34 7.71 -14.81
N VAL A 417 8.53 7.26 -13.57
CA VAL A 417 9.84 7.13 -12.94
C VAL A 417 10.04 5.68 -12.49
N SER A 418 11.26 5.17 -12.64
CA SER A 418 11.62 3.83 -12.18
C SER A 418 11.63 3.78 -10.65
N PRO A 419 10.73 3.00 -10.00
CA PRO A 419 10.73 2.90 -8.55
C PRO A 419 12.02 2.26 -8.02
N THR A 420 12.70 1.46 -8.85
CA THR A 420 14.00 0.88 -8.51
C THR A 420 15.04 1.98 -8.32
N GLU A 421 15.17 2.89 -9.27
CA GLU A 421 16.16 3.98 -9.24
C GLU A 421 15.90 5.01 -8.14
N VAL A 422 14.62 5.26 -7.81
CA VAL A 422 14.24 6.28 -6.81
C VAL A 422 14.18 5.73 -5.39
N LEU A 423 13.80 4.46 -5.21
CA LEU A 423 13.52 3.90 -3.88
C LEU A 423 14.44 2.77 -3.45
N TYR A 424 14.90 1.93 -4.38
CA TYR A 424 15.71 0.75 -4.07
C TYR A 424 17.21 1.05 -4.17
N ASP A 425 17.69 1.50 -5.33
CA ASP A 425 19.12 1.75 -5.58
C ASP A 425 19.74 2.75 -4.58
N PRO A 426 19.06 3.84 -4.18
CA PRO A 426 19.61 4.80 -3.22
C PRO A 426 19.86 4.22 -1.83
N ILE A 427 19.26 3.08 -1.47
CA ILE A 427 19.56 2.36 -0.22
C ILE A 427 21.01 1.86 -0.25
N PHE A 428 21.46 1.40 -1.42
CA PHE A 428 22.74 0.71 -1.59
C PHE A 428 23.83 1.58 -2.21
N GLN A 429 23.49 2.70 -2.84
CA GLN A 429 24.41 3.71 -3.36
C GLN A 429 24.94 4.70 -2.31
N ARG A 430 24.60 4.51 -1.04
CA ARG A 430 25.07 5.36 0.07
C ARG A 430 26.58 5.18 0.32
N SER A 431 27.19 6.15 1.00
CA SER A 431 28.64 6.15 1.26
C SER A 431 29.10 4.91 2.03
N ALA A 432 30.08 4.20 1.47
CA ALA A 432 30.70 3.04 2.09
C ALA A 432 31.67 3.44 3.21
N ALA A 433 31.72 2.64 4.27
CA ALA A 433 32.76 2.76 5.29
C ALA A 433 34.11 2.23 4.78
N LEU A 434 34.07 1.20 3.91
CA LEU A 434 35.25 0.53 3.39
C LEU A 434 35.07 0.21 1.89
N PRO A 435 35.23 1.20 0.99
CA PRO A 435 35.01 1.00 -0.45
C PRO A 435 36.13 0.20 -1.11
N LEU A 436 35.77 -0.67 -2.06
CA LEU A 436 36.74 -1.35 -2.92
C LEU A 436 36.99 -0.53 -4.19
N ARG A 437 38.22 -0.48 -4.69
CA ARG A 437 38.58 0.25 -5.91
C ARG A 437 38.79 -0.70 -7.08
N LEU A 438 37.99 -0.58 -8.13
CA LEU A 438 38.13 -1.37 -9.34
C LEU A 438 39.29 -0.79 -10.20
N PRO A 439 40.40 -1.52 -10.41
CA PRO A 439 41.60 -0.94 -11.04
C PRO A 439 41.41 -0.59 -12.52
N SER A 440 40.58 -1.33 -13.24
CA SER A 440 40.36 -1.15 -14.69
C SER A 440 39.49 0.06 -15.02
N THR A 441 38.55 0.41 -14.14
CA THR A 441 37.59 1.52 -14.36
C THR A 441 37.82 2.71 -13.42
N ASN A 442 38.71 2.57 -12.44
CA ASN A 442 38.97 3.51 -11.35
C ASN A 442 37.68 3.93 -10.59
N ARG A 443 36.65 3.08 -10.62
CA ARG A 443 35.39 3.28 -9.88
C ARG A 443 35.47 2.61 -8.52
N THR A 444 34.80 3.19 -7.53
CA THR A 444 34.61 2.56 -6.23
C THR A 444 33.36 1.69 -6.24
N LEU A 445 33.47 0.48 -5.70
CA LEU A 445 32.37 -0.46 -5.51
C LEU A 445 32.04 -0.56 -4.02
N VAL A 446 30.77 -0.36 -3.68
CA VAL A 446 30.26 -0.54 -2.32
C VAL A 446 29.80 -1.98 -2.11
N THR A 447 30.26 -2.61 -1.02
CA THR A 447 30.07 -4.06 -0.82
C THR A 447 29.45 -4.47 0.54
N GLY A 448 28.72 -3.58 1.20
CA GLY A 448 27.87 -3.94 2.35
C GLY A 448 28.09 -3.17 3.65
N ALA A 449 29.27 -2.59 3.90
CA ALA A 449 29.54 -1.73 5.06
C ALA A 449 29.39 -0.24 4.72
N TYR A 450 28.53 0.44 5.47
CA TYR A 450 28.12 1.81 5.18
C TYR A 450 28.34 2.74 6.37
N LEU A 451 28.73 3.98 6.13
CA LEU A 451 29.03 4.95 7.21
C LEU A 451 27.83 5.23 8.13
N SER A 452 26.61 5.15 7.59
CA SER A 452 25.38 5.31 8.35
C SER A 452 24.45 4.15 8.08
N ALA A 453 23.99 3.48 9.15
CA ALA A 453 22.95 2.46 9.07
C ALA A 453 21.56 3.05 8.77
N SER A 454 21.33 4.33 9.09
CA SER A 454 20.04 4.99 8.89
C SER A 454 19.86 5.44 7.45
N VAL A 455 18.74 5.06 6.84
CA VAL A 455 18.36 5.40 5.47
C VAL A 455 17.03 6.16 5.48
N PRO A 456 16.86 7.19 4.62
CA PRO A 456 15.58 7.85 4.42
C PRO A 456 14.45 6.86 4.16
N SER A 457 13.32 7.08 4.81
CA SER A 457 12.13 6.28 4.57
C SER A 457 11.66 6.43 3.12
N ALA A 458 10.99 5.41 2.58
CA ALA A 458 10.44 5.46 1.22
C ALA A 458 9.47 6.63 1.04
N ILE A 459 8.74 6.99 2.09
CA ILE A 459 7.81 8.12 2.06
C ILE A 459 8.53 9.46 1.88
N GLU A 460 9.69 9.68 2.49
CA GLU A 460 10.46 10.93 2.30
C GLU A 460 10.83 11.15 0.84
N ARG A 461 11.14 10.06 0.12
CA ARG A 461 11.45 10.10 -1.32
C ARG A 461 10.22 10.29 -2.19
N LEU A 462 9.08 9.71 -1.82
CA LEU A 462 7.81 9.83 -2.56
C LEU A 462 7.05 11.13 -2.28
N LEU A 463 7.31 11.79 -1.15
CA LEU A 463 6.56 12.93 -0.67
C LEU A 463 6.45 14.06 -1.71
N PRO A 464 7.53 14.48 -2.41
CA PRO A 464 7.42 15.55 -3.41
C PRO A 464 6.46 15.19 -4.55
N THR A 465 6.51 13.94 -5.03
CA THR A 465 5.63 13.44 -6.09
C THR A 465 4.17 13.40 -5.64
N ILE A 466 3.92 12.90 -4.44
CA ILE A 466 2.56 12.81 -3.88
C ILE A 466 1.99 14.21 -3.62
N LEU A 467 2.79 15.12 -3.05
CA LEU A 467 2.36 16.51 -2.81
C LEU A 467 2.10 17.26 -4.12
N GLY A 468 2.92 17.05 -5.15
CA GLY A 468 2.68 17.60 -6.48
C GLY A 468 1.36 17.10 -7.09
N ALA A 469 1.13 15.80 -7.03
CA ALA A 469 -0.12 15.18 -7.51
C ALA A 469 -1.35 15.66 -6.71
N PHE A 470 -1.21 15.79 -5.39
CA PHE A 470 -2.23 16.33 -4.50
C PHE A 470 -2.56 17.78 -4.83
N GLY A 471 -1.55 18.64 -4.99
CA GLY A 471 -1.73 20.06 -5.32
C GLY A 471 -2.44 20.26 -6.66
N PHE A 472 -2.03 19.51 -7.69
CA PHE A 472 -2.70 19.54 -8.99
C PHE A 472 -4.15 19.04 -8.91
N SER A 473 -4.38 17.93 -8.22
CA SER A 473 -5.73 17.36 -8.05
C SER A 473 -6.65 18.28 -7.23
N LEU A 474 -6.11 18.97 -6.23
CA LEU A 474 -6.83 19.97 -5.45
C LEU A 474 -7.23 21.17 -6.31
N LEU A 475 -6.30 21.69 -7.12
CA LEU A 475 -6.59 22.78 -8.05
C LEU A 475 -7.73 22.40 -9.01
N CYS A 476 -7.63 21.23 -9.65
CA CYS A 476 -8.68 20.72 -10.54
C CYS A 476 -10.02 20.50 -9.80
N SER A 477 -9.97 20.04 -8.55
CA SER A 477 -11.17 19.76 -7.74
C SER A 477 -11.88 21.01 -7.24
N VAL A 478 -11.17 22.14 -7.13
CA VAL A 478 -11.74 23.47 -6.82
C VAL A 478 -12.23 24.14 -8.11
N LEU A 479 -11.42 24.14 -9.18
CA LEU A 479 -11.76 24.80 -10.43
C LEU A 479 -12.93 24.13 -11.17
N GLY A 480 -13.04 22.80 -11.11
CA GLY A 480 -14.10 22.05 -11.79
C GLY A 480 -15.51 22.56 -11.45
N PRO A 481 -15.91 22.60 -10.16
CA PRO A 481 -17.20 23.18 -9.75
C PRO A 481 -17.37 24.65 -10.14
N ILE A 482 -16.30 25.46 -10.07
CA ILE A 482 -16.34 26.89 -10.41
C ILE A 482 -16.64 27.08 -11.89
N VAL A 483 -15.98 26.32 -12.77
CA VAL A 483 -16.18 26.40 -14.23
C VAL A 483 -17.57 25.87 -14.61
N LEU A 484 -17.99 24.75 -14.02
CA LEU A 484 -19.28 24.12 -14.35
C LEU A 484 -20.49 24.94 -13.88
N HIS A 485 -20.44 25.51 -12.68
CA HIS A 485 -21.57 26.23 -12.08
C HIS A 485 -21.43 27.76 -12.15
N ARG A 486 -20.30 28.28 -12.66
CA ARG A 486 -19.97 29.71 -12.74
C ARG A 486 -20.11 30.46 -11.40
N GLN A 487 -19.85 29.76 -10.31
CA GLN A 487 -19.97 30.29 -8.95
C GLN A 487 -18.71 29.94 -8.16
N TRP A 488 -18.07 30.96 -7.59
CA TRP A 488 -16.88 30.81 -6.75
C TRP A 488 -17.18 30.25 -5.36
N VAL A 489 -18.38 30.56 -4.85
CA VAL A 489 -18.78 30.28 -3.48
C VAL A 489 -20.24 29.83 -3.49
N LEU A 490 -20.55 28.78 -2.71
CA LEU A 490 -21.91 28.34 -2.47
C LEU A 490 -22.54 29.18 -1.38
N ASN A 491 -23.77 29.63 -1.63
CA ASN A 491 -24.62 30.25 -0.63
C ASN A 491 -25.41 29.14 0.11
N MET A 492 -25.19 29.02 1.41
CA MET A 492 -25.79 28.00 2.27
C MET A 492 -27.01 28.48 3.05
N ASP A 493 -27.47 29.72 2.82
CA ASP A 493 -28.66 30.30 3.45
C ASP A 493 -29.93 29.43 3.27
N PHE A 494 -30.03 28.72 2.15
CA PHE A 494 -31.19 27.84 1.89
C PHE A 494 -31.35 26.70 2.90
N PHE A 495 -30.31 26.35 3.66
CA PHE A 495 -30.43 25.37 4.76
C PHE A 495 -31.43 25.82 5.83
N GLN A 496 -31.57 27.14 6.07
CA GLN A 496 -32.50 27.67 7.05
C GLN A 496 -33.95 27.67 6.57
N ARG A 497 -34.17 27.57 5.24
CA ARG A 497 -35.50 27.63 4.61
C ARG A 497 -36.24 26.27 4.59
N ASN A 498 -35.58 25.18 4.99
CA ASN A 498 -36.18 23.85 5.08
C ASN A 498 -36.08 23.34 6.54
N PRO A 499 -37.18 22.88 7.15
CA PRO A 499 -37.21 22.50 8.56
C PRO A 499 -36.34 21.29 8.90
N PHE A 500 -36.08 20.41 7.94
CA PHE A 500 -35.11 19.31 8.12
C PHE A 500 -33.68 19.83 8.07
N LEU A 501 -33.30 20.59 7.03
CA LEU A 501 -31.94 21.14 6.89
C LEU A 501 -31.56 22.11 8.01
N ALA A 502 -32.53 22.83 8.58
CA ALA A 502 -32.31 23.75 9.69
C ALA A 502 -31.88 23.03 10.99
N THR A 503 -32.18 21.73 11.12
CA THR A 503 -31.70 20.90 12.24
C THR A 503 -30.29 20.35 12.02
N GLU A 504 -29.78 20.45 10.78
CA GLU A 504 -28.47 19.93 10.40
C GLU A 504 -27.37 20.98 10.53
N PHE A 505 -26.13 20.50 10.69
CA PHE A 505 -24.96 21.38 10.70
C PHE A 505 -24.81 22.09 9.33
N VAL A 506 -24.56 23.39 9.32
CA VAL A 506 -24.28 24.14 8.08
C VAL A 506 -22.76 24.25 7.93
N PRO A 507 -22.17 23.74 6.83
CA PRO A 507 -20.73 23.77 6.64
C PRO A 507 -20.27 25.19 6.28
N GLN A 508 -19.10 25.58 6.77
CA GLN A 508 -18.55 26.93 6.64
C GLN A 508 -17.16 26.90 6.00
N TYR A 509 -16.78 27.97 5.31
CA TYR A 509 -15.49 28.17 4.63
C TYR A 509 -15.24 27.26 3.43
N VAL A 510 -15.20 25.94 3.64
CA VAL A 510 -14.95 24.92 2.63
C VAL A 510 -15.92 23.76 2.84
N THR A 511 -16.46 23.17 1.78
CA THR A 511 -17.34 22.00 1.85
C THR A 511 -17.05 21.03 0.71
N PHE A 512 -17.23 19.75 0.98
CA PHE A 512 -17.19 18.67 -0.01
C PHE A 512 -18.60 18.37 -0.54
N LEU A 513 -19.64 18.75 0.20
CA LEU A 513 -21.03 18.48 -0.16
C LEU A 513 -21.43 19.18 -1.47
N PRO A 514 -21.92 18.45 -2.50
CA PRO A 514 -22.59 19.03 -3.66
C PRO A 514 -24.01 19.53 -3.31
N ALA A 515 -24.12 20.49 -2.39
CA ALA A 515 -25.39 20.98 -1.88
C ALA A 515 -25.76 22.33 -2.51
N TYR A 516 -26.40 22.29 -3.68
CA TYR A 516 -26.91 23.51 -4.32
C TYR A 516 -28.39 23.74 -4.04
N GLU A 517 -28.79 25.01 -3.94
CA GLU A 517 -30.21 25.38 -3.83
C GLU A 517 -31.02 24.91 -5.06
N HIS A 518 -30.42 24.90 -6.25
CA HIS A 518 -31.08 24.41 -7.48
C HIS A 518 -31.27 22.90 -7.52
N ASP A 519 -30.55 22.14 -6.68
CA ASP A 519 -30.76 20.70 -6.54
C ASP A 519 -31.98 20.38 -5.68
N CYS A 520 -32.50 21.35 -4.93
CA CYS A 520 -33.75 21.22 -4.20
C CYS A 520 -34.96 21.53 -5.10
N ILE A 521 -36.12 20.97 -4.78
CA ILE A 521 -37.36 21.21 -5.51
C ILE A 521 -38.09 22.38 -4.88
N LYS A 522 -38.22 23.50 -5.60
CA LYS A 522 -39.03 24.65 -5.18
C LYS A 522 -40.49 24.39 -5.53
N TYR A 523 -41.38 24.47 -4.54
CA TYR A 523 -42.82 24.39 -4.74
C TYR A 523 -43.50 25.51 -3.93
N GLY A 524 -43.93 26.54 -4.65
CA GLY A 524 -44.32 27.82 -4.03
C GLY A 524 -43.15 28.42 -3.25
N ASN A 525 -43.41 28.85 -2.01
CA ASN A 525 -42.40 29.44 -1.12
C ASN A 525 -41.60 28.40 -0.31
N LYS A 526 -41.86 27.09 -0.50
CA LYS A 526 -41.21 26.01 0.25
C LYS A 526 -40.16 25.29 -0.59
N ILE A 527 -39.09 24.85 0.07
CA ILE A 527 -38.01 24.09 -0.53
C ILE A 527 -38.10 22.65 -0.05
N PHE A 528 -38.17 21.71 -0.99
CA PHE A 528 -38.17 20.26 -0.74
C PHE A 528 -36.81 19.66 -1.08
N VAL A 529 -36.25 18.91 -0.13
CA VAL A 529 -34.99 18.18 -0.24
C VAL A 529 -35.23 16.86 -0.97
N LYS A 530 -34.38 16.55 -1.97
CA LYS A 530 -34.43 15.29 -2.70
C LYS A 530 -33.88 14.13 -1.86
N PRO A 531 -34.35 12.88 -2.09
CA PRO A 531 -33.80 11.67 -1.48
C PRO A 531 -32.28 11.53 -1.56
N SER A 532 -31.68 11.90 -2.70
CA SER A 532 -30.24 11.82 -2.92
C SER A 532 -29.45 12.75 -1.99
N MET A 533 -30.00 13.92 -1.66
CA MET A 533 -29.38 14.84 -0.70
C MET A 533 -29.49 14.32 0.73
N LEU A 534 -30.55 13.60 1.07
CA LEU A 534 -30.68 12.94 2.39
C LEU A 534 -29.65 11.82 2.57
N ALA A 535 -29.44 11.01 1.52
CA ALA A 535 -28.41 9.99 1.53
C ALA A 535 -26.99 10.59 1.61
N LEU A 536 -26.74 11.69 0.88
CA LEU A 536 -25.51 12.47 0.98
C LEU A 536 -25.27 13.00 2.40
N LEU A 537 -26.32 13.44 3.10
CA LEU A 537 -26.24 13.89 4.49
C LEU A 537 -26.09 12.75 5.51
N GLY A 538 -26.10 11.49 5.05
CA GLY A 538 -25.90 10.31 5.91
C GLY A 538 -27.19 9.72 6.49
N TYR A 539 -28.33 9.94 5.83
CA TYR A 539 -29.63 9.42 6.25
C TYR A 539 -30.22 8.41 5.27
N ALA A 540 -30.96 7.46 5.81
CA ALA A 540 -31.69 6.47 5.03
C ALA A 540 -33.18 6.45 5.45
N MET A 541 -34.05 6.13 4.50
CA MET A 541 -35.49 6.08 4.70
C MET A 541 -36.00 4.64 4.69
N LEU A 542 -36.68 4.26 5.76
CA LEU A 542 -37.22 2.93 5.98
C LEU A 542 -38.75 2.97 5.98
N ARG A 543 -39.34 1.91 5.43
CA ARG A 543 -40.77 1.66 5.54
C ARG A 543 -40.99 0.32 6.23
N GLU A 544 -41.95 0.29 7.14
CA GLU A 544 -42.39 -0.94 7.76
C GLU A 544 -43.01 -1.86 6.69
N LYS A 545 -42.52 -3.09 6.62
CA LYS A 545 -43.10 -4.13 5.80
C LYS A 545 -44.36 -4.61 6.52
N VAL A 546 -45.50 -4.17 6.00
CA VAL A 546 -46.78 -4.74 6.41
C VAL A 546 -46.73 -6.24 6.08
N PRO A 547 -46.97 -7.15 7.04
CA PRO A 547 -47.09 -8.57 6.71
C PRO A 547 -48.19 -8.71 5.65
N ASP A 548 -47.93 -9.46 4.59
CA ASP A 548 -48.97 -9.84 3.62
C ASP A 548 -49.97 -10.75 4.35
N SER A 549 -50.87 -10.14 5.14
CA SER A 549 -51.95 -10.82 5.83
C SER A 549 -52.98 -11.18 4.77
N HIS A 550 -52.73 -12.30 4.09
CA HIS A 550 -53.62 -13.04 3.20
C HIS A 550 -54.33 -12.21 2.10
N HIS A 551 -54.33 -12.75 0.87
CA HIS A 551 -55.39 -12.47 -0.09
C HIS A 551 -56.74 -12.96 0.47
N VAL A 552 -57.28 -12.33 1.51
CA VAL A 552 -58.70 -12.41 1.82
C VAL A 552 -59.34 -11.33 0.97
N VAL A 553 -59.93 -11.77 -0.14
CA VAL A 553 -60.91 -10.97 -0.88
C VAL A 553 -62.08 -10.74 0.08
N VAL A 554 -62.01 -9.70 0.89
CA VAL A 554 -63.18 -9.15 1.57
C VAL A 554 -63.89 -8.32 0.52
N VAL A 555 -64.97 -8.87 -0.04
CA VAL A 555 -65.93 -8.12 -0.85
C VAL A 555 -66.55 -7.06 0.05
N GLN A 556 -66.05 -5.83 -0.02
CA GLN A 556 -66.71 -4.67 0.58
C GLN A 556 -67.68 -4.05 -0.44
N PRO A 557 -68.89 -3.64 -0.02
CA PRO A 557 -69.85 -2.98 -0.88
C PRO A 557 -69.32 -1.65 -1.43
N ALA A 558 -69.72 -1.34 -2.67
CA ALA A 558 -69.07 -0.43 -3.62
C ALA A 558 -69.02 1.08 -3.29
N HIS A 559 -69.11 1.51 -2.02
CA HIS A 559 -69.20 2.95 -1.67
C HIS A 559 -68.23 3.50 -0.63
N GLN A 560 -67.15 2.78 -0.31
CA GLN A 560 -66.03 3.39 0.40
C GLN A 560 -64.73 3.08 -0.33
N LYS A 561 -64.18 4.11 -0.98
CA LYS A 561 -62.80 4.09 -1.48
C LYS A 561 -61.92 3.95 -0.23
N PRO A 562 -61.21 2.83 0.01
CA PRO A 562 -60.35 2.72 1.17
C PRO A 562 -59.30 3.82 1.02
N THR A 563 -59.31 4.78 1.94
CA THR A 563 -58.31 5.83 1.98
C THR A 563 -57.05 5.15 2.51
N PRO A 564 -55.97 4.98 1.74
CA PRO A 564 -54.75 4.40 2.28
C PRO A 564 -54.27 5.33 3.40
N ALA A 565 -54.18 4.81 4.62
CA ALA A 565 -53.59 5.54 5.74
C ALA A 565 -52.21 6.07 5.30
N PRO A 566 -51.85 7.33 5.62
CA PRO A 566 -50.59 7.90 5.19
C PRO A 566 -49.45 7.09 5.79
N VAL A 567 -48.71 6.40 4.93
CA VAL A 567 -47.62 5.52 5.32
C VAL A 567 -46.48 6.39 5.85
N ALA A 568 -46.27 6.36 7.16
CA ALA A 568 -45.13 7.03 7.78
C ALA A 568 -43.82 6.34 7.37
N VAL A 569 -42.86 7.14 6.90
CA VAL A 569 -41.52 6.66 6.55
C VAL A 569 -40.56 7.10 7.65
N ALA A 570 -39.84 6.15 8.25
CA ALA A 570 -38.87 6.43 9.31
C ALA A 570 -37.54 6.88 8.70
N LEU A 571 -36.93 7.90 9.31
CA LEU A 571 -35.59 8.38 8.96
C LEU A 571 -34.58 7.86 9.99
N VAL A 572 -33.55 7.16 9.53
CA VAL A 572 -32.46 6.61 10.36
C VAL A 572 -31.10 7.07 9.84
N SER A 573 -30.06 6.95 10.67
CA SER A 573 -28.69 7.13 10.21
C SER A 573 -28.31 6.03 9.23
N ILE A 574 -27.44 6.33 8.27
CA ILE A 574 -26.94 5.32 7.32
C ILE A 574 -26.09 4.24 8.00
N TYR A 575 -25.46 4.54 9.14
CA TYR A 575 -24.76 3.54 9.98
C TYR A 575 -25.71 2.47 10.51
N ASP A 576 -26.94 2.87 10.79
CA ASP A 576 -27.97 2.02 11.36
C ASP A 576 -28.78 1.27 10.29
N LEU A 577 -28.53 1.54 9.00
CA LEU A 577 -29.33 1.02 7.89
C LEU A 577 -29.33 -0.51 7.84
N VAL A 578 -28.16 -1.14 7.91
CA VAL A 578 -28.10 -2.61 7.84
C VAL A 578 -28.72 -3.25 9.09
N ALA A 579 -28.44 -2.68 10.26
CA ALA A 579 -29.03 -3.13 11.52
C ALA A 579 -30.57 -3.01 11.52
N SER A 580 -31.12 -1.99 10.85
CA SER A 580 -32.56 -1.74 10.76
C SER A 580 -33.35 -2.71 9.88
N ILE A 581 -32.66 -3.50 9.06
CA ILE A 581 -33.27 -4.48 8.16
C ILE A 581 -33.21 -5.89 8.77
N LEU A 582 -32.34 -6.09 9.77
CA LEU A 582 -32.17 -7.35 10.48
C LEU A 582 -33.18 -7.47 11.64
N PRO A 583 -33.46 -8.69 12.14
CA PRO A 583 -34.29 -8.87 13.33
C PRO A 583 -33.73 -8.13 14.55
N HIS A 584 -34.51 -7.19 15.10
CA HIS A 584 -34.07 -6.24 16.14
C HIS A 584 -34.07 -6.81 17.56
N ALA A 585 -33.89 -8.13 17.72
CA ALA A 585 -34.00 -8.79 19.02
C ALA A 585 -32.97 -8.27 20.04
N LEU A 586 -31.77 -7.90 19.57
CA LEU A 586 -30.65 -7.46 20.40
C LEU A 586 -30.40 -5.95 20.37
N HIS A 587 -30.67 -5.27 19.25
CA HIS A 587 -30.48 -3.82 19.09
C HIS A 587 -31.56 -3.21 18.21
N ALA A 588 -32.22 -2.16 18.72
CA ALA A 588 -33.23 -1.40 17.98
C ALA A 588 -32.65 -0.04 17.59
N PRO A 589 -32.40 0.20 16.29
CA PRO A 589 -31.79 1.45 15.83
C PRO A 589 -32.62 2.68 16.14
N ARG A 590 -31.95 3.82 16.29
CA ARG A 590 -32.58 5.09 16.66
C ARG A 590 -33.22 5.78 15.45
N ILE A 591 -34.43 6.29 15.65
CA ILE A 591 -35.17 7.07 14.66
C ILE A 591 -34.84 8.55 14.87
N ARG A 592 -34.53 9.24 13.78
CA ARG A 592 -34.25 10.69 13.75
C ARG A 592 -35.52 11.51 13.53
N GLY A 593 -36.45 10.97 12.76
CA GLY A 593 -37.72 11.60 12.48
C GLY A 593 -38.62 10.72 11.64
N TRP A 594 -39.83 11.21 11.42
CA TRP A 594 -40.83 10.61 10.55
C TRP A 594 -41.12 11.55 9.40
N VAL A 595 -41.31 10.98 8.21
CA VAL A 595 -41.81 11.70 7.04
C VAL A 595 -43.24 11.28 6.80
N LEU A 596 -44.17 12.20 7.02
CA LEU A 596 -45.59 12.04 6.71
C LEU A 596 -46.00 13.10 5.68
N ASN A 597 -46.54 12.68 4.54
CA ASN A 597 -46.99 13.59 3.48
C ASN A 597 -45.94 14.65 3.06
N TYR A 598 -44.68 14.22 2.90
CA TYR A 598 -43.52 15.07 2.59
C TYR A 598 -43.15 16.10 3.67
N GLN A 599 -43.70 16.02 4.88
CA GLN A 599 -43.34 16.89 6.00
C GLN A 599 -42.45 16.15 6.98
N PHE A 600 -41.36 16.79 7.39
CA PHE A 600 -40.48 16.28 8.43
C PHE A 600 -41.07 16.52 9.83
N LYS A 601 -41.13 15.47 10.64
CA LYS A 601 -41.39 15.55 12.07
C LYS A 601 -40.23 14.93 12.84
N ALA A 602 -39.47 15.76 13.56
CA ALA A 602 -38.38 15.29 14.41
C ALA A 602 -38.92 14.29 15.46
N ALA A 603 -38.21 13.20 15.65
CA ALA A 603 -38.57 12.22 16.66
C ALA A 603 -37.98 12.64 18.02
N PRO A 604 -38.69 12.41 19.14
CA PRO A 604 -38.14 12.64 20.48
C PRO A 604 -36.82 11.89 20.70
N ALA A 605 -35.94 12.44 21.54
CA ALA A 605 -34.67 11.79 21.86
C ALA A 605 -34.91 10.38 22.42
N GLY A 606 -34.20 9.39 21.87
CA GLY A 606 -34.28 8.00 22.33
C GLY A 606 -35.35 7.14 21.67
N THR A 607 -36.16 7.65 20.74
CA THR A 607 -37.08 6.81 19.96
C THR A 607 -36.33 5.82 19.08
N THR A 608 -36.74 4.55 19.11
CA THR A 608 -36.15 3.46 18.32
C THR A 608 -37.19 2.80 17.40
N LEU A 609 -36.71 2.05 16.42
CA LEU A 609 -37.54 1.16 15.61
C LEU A 609 -38.24 0.12 16.49
N THR A 610 -39.42 -0.32 16.08
CA THR A 610 -40.18 -1.34 16.82
C THR A 610 -39.51 -2.70 16.64
N LYS A 611 -39.19 -3.37 17.76
CA LYS A 611 -38.35 -4.57 17.78
C LYS A 611 -38.89 -5.75 16.94
N HIS A 612 -40.21 -5.86 16.84
CA HIS A 612 -40.89 -6.98 16.19
C HIS A 612 -41.33 -6.66 14.76
N ALA A 613 -41.15 -5.42 14.30
CA ALA A 613 -41.47 -5.05 12.93
C ALA A 613 -40.29 -5.36 12.00
N THR A 614 -40.62 -5.78 10.78
CA THR A 614 -39.64 -5.90 9.70
C THR A 614 -39.68 -4.63 8.85
N TYR A 615 -38.52 -4.03 8.57
CA TYR A 615 -38.42 -2.85 7.73
C TYR A 615 -37.77 -3.17 6.38
N ARG A 616 -38.09 -2.37 5.37
CA ARG A 616 -37.42 -2.39 4.08
C ARG A 616 -36.91 -0.99 3.73
N PRO A 617 -35.71 -0.88 3.15
CA PRO A 617 -35.21 0.39 2.64
C PRO A 617 -36.10 0.85 1.49
N THR A 618 -36.40 2.14 1.47
CA THR A 618 -37.15 2.78 0.38
C THR A 618 -36.20 3.50 -0.57
N LYS A 619 -36.67 3.81 -1.78
CA LYS A 619 -35.95 4.70 -2.72
C LYS A 619 -35.93 6.17 -2.27
N GLY A 620 -36.55 6.44 -1.11
CA GLY A 620 -36.69 7.75 -0.49
C GLY A 620 -37.85 8.58 -1.03
N MET A 621 -38.27 9.56 -0.23
CA MET A 621 -39.27 10.57 -0.58
C MET A 621 -38.68 11.96 -0.38
N CYS A 622 -39.24 12.97 -1.05
CA CYS A 622 -38.81 14.35 -0.81
C CYS A 622 -39.24 14.80 0.61
N ILE A 623 -38.48 15.73 1.20
CA ILE A 623 -38.77 16.26 2.54
C ILE A 623 -38.82 17.78 2.49
N GLY A 624 -39.93 18.37 2.89
CA GLY A 624 -40.17 19.82 2.91
C GLY A 624 -40.28 20.42 4.29
#